data_AF-A0A6J5IPJ1-F1
#
_entry.id   AF-A0A6J5IPJ1-F1
#
_cell.length_a   1.000
_cell.length_b   1.000
_cell.length_c   1.000
_cell.angle_alpha   90.00
_cell.angle_beta   90.00
_cell.angle_gamma   90.00
#
_symmetry.space_group_name_H-M   'P 1'
#
loop_
_entity.id
_entity.type
_entity.pdbx_description
1 polymer ?
#
loop_
_entity_poly.entity_id
_entity_poly.type
_entity_poly.pdbx_seq_one_letter_code
_entity_poly.pdbx_strand_id
1 'polypeptide(L)'
;MIELEQYYGGDESWENFSSLFVQYIDLPEVKELAADLNGHIDLAYTIYWVAGPRSAKKWIVSNVPALDGIRPVDCVNDPALVKRLRECLMRMPN
;
A
#
# COMPACT_ATOMS: atom_id res chain seq x y z
N MET A 1 6.75 14.90 -13.53
CA MET A 1 6.72 13.67 -12.72
C MET A 1 6.56 14.13 -11.29
N ILE A 2 5.51 13.72 -10.56
CA ILE A 2 5.31 14.11 -9.16
C ILE A 2 5.92 12.99 -8.32
N GLU A 3 7.08 13.24 -7.73
CA GLU A 3 7.75 12.27 -6.86
C GLU A 3 7.04 12.23 -5.50
N LEU A 4 6.06 11.32 -5.34
CA LEU A 4 5.23 11.29 -4.14
C LEU A 4 6.04 11.08 -2.84
N GLU A 5 7.19 10.39 -2.91
CA GLU A 5 8.04 10.20 -1.73
C GLU A 5 8.55 11.51 -1.11
N GLN A 6 8.64 12.60 -1.89
CA GLN A 6 9.07 13.91 -1.37
C GLN A 6 8.01 14.56 -0.47
N TYR A 7 6.76 14.11 -0.56
CA TYR A 7 5.65 14.59 0.25
C TYR A 7 5.31 13.67 1.41
N TYR A 8 6.04 12.56 1.56
CA TYR A 8 5.76 11.60 2.61
C TYR A 8 5.85 12.26 3.98
N GLY A 9 4.71 12.39 4.65
CA GLY A 9 4.55 13.09 5.94
C GLY A 9 5.20 12.40 7.14
N GLY A 10 5.98 11.34 6.91
CA GLY A 10 6.65 10.55 7.93
C GLY A 10 5.87 9.30 8.33
N ASP A 11 6.59 8.39 8.99
CA ASP A 11 6.05 7.08 9.40
C ASP A 11 4.90 7.21 10.41
N GLU A 12 4.90 8.24 11.26
CA GLU A 12 3.82 8.49 12.20
C GLU A 12 2.48 8.78 11.50
N SER A 13 2.50 9.55 10.40
CA SER A 13 1.30 9.83 9.61
C SER A 13 0.75 8.55 8.97
N TRP A 14 1.66 7.71 8.46
CA TRP A 14 1.31 6.41 7.90
C TRP A 14 0.74 5.47 8.95
N GLU A 15 1.39 5.32 10.10
CA GLU A 15 0.94 4.43 11.18
C GLU A 15 -0.44 4.85 11.70
N ASN A 16 -0.67 6.15 11.87
CA ASN A 16 -1.98 6.66 12.26
C ASN A 16 -3.05 6.30 11.22
N PHE A 17 -2.77 6.47 9.93
CA PHE A 17 -3.69 6.12 8.85
C PHE A 17 -3.93 4.61 8.76
N SER A 18 -2.86 3.81 8.77
CA SER A 18 -2.90 2.36 8.60
C SER A 18 -3.57 1.69 9.81
N SER A 19 -3.39 2.23 11.02
CA SER A 19 -4.03 1.71 12.24
C SER A 19 -5.56 1.63 12.16
N LEU A 20 -6.21 2.48 11.36
CA LEU A 20 -7.67 2.46 11.14
C LEU A 20 -8.16 1.13 10.52
N PHE A 21 -7.26 0.44 9.82
CA PHE A 21 -7.54 -0.76 9.05
C PHE A 21 -6.93 -2.02 9.69
N VAL A 22 -6.32 -1.90 10.87
CA VAL A 22 -5.73 -3.04 11.60
C VAL A 22 -6.75 -4.14 11.90
N GLN A 23 -8.03 -3.80 11.98
CA GLN A 23 -9.12 -4.77 12.17
C GLN A 23 -9.17 -5.86 11.09
N TYR A 24 -8.60 -5.63 9.92
CA TYR A 24 -8.55 -6.59 8.82
C TYR A 24 -7.33 -7.53 8.86
N ILE A 25 -6.42 -7.36 9.84
CA ILE A 25 -5.15 -8.11 9.93
C ILE A 25 -5.33 -9.63 9.93
N ASP A 26 -6.42 -10.12 10.52
CA ASP A 26 -6.66 -11.56 10.65
C ASP A 26 -7.30 -12.20 9.43
N LEU A 27 -7.75 -11.40 8.46
CA LEU A 27 -8.35 -11.92 7.23
C LEU A 27 -7.32 -12.71 6.42
N PRO A 28 -7.70 -13.91 5.91
CA PRO A 28 -6.79 -14.72 5.11
C PRO A 28 -6.33 -13.98 3.86
N GLU A 29 -7.20 -13.18 3.23
CA GLU A 29 -6.88 -12.38 2.05
C GLU A 29 -5.80 -11.33 2.35
N VAL A 30 -5.84 -10.72 3.53
CA VAL A 30 -4.84 -9.75 3.98
C VAL A 30 -3.50 -10.44 4.25
N LYS A 31 -3.52 -11.62 4.88
CA LYS A 31 -2.31 -12.42 5.12
C LYS A 31 -1.67 -12.88 3.81
N GLU A 32 -2.47 -13.28 2.82
CA GLU A 32 -1.99 -13.59 1.47
C GLU A 32 -1.37 -12.37 0.78
N LEU A 33 -2.06 -11.22 0.82
CA LEU A 33 -1.53 -9.97 0.28
C LEU A 33 -0.22 -9.56 0.93
N ALA A 34 -0.09 -9.73 2.25
CA ALA A 34 1.14 -9.44 2.97
C ALA A 34 2.28 -10.34 2.50
N ALA A 35 2.02 -11.62 2.24
CA ALA A 35 3.03 -12.53 1.70
C ALA A 35 3.50 -12.07 0.30
N ASP A 36 2.57 -11.65 -0.57
CA ASP A 36 2.89 -11.09 -1.89
C ASP A 36 3.65 -9.74 -1.80
N LEU A 37 3.47 -9.01 -0.69
CA LEU A 37 4.11 -7.73 -0.39
C LEU A 37 5.32 -7.89 0.54
N ASN A 38 6.06 -9.00 0.47
CA ASN A 38 7.29 -9.23 1.24
C ASN A 38 7.12 -9.13 2.78
N GLY A 39 5.95 -9.49 3.29
CA GLY A 39 5.62 -9.48 4.72
C GLY A 39 5.11 -8.13 5.25
N HIS A 40 4.94 -7.12 4.39
CA HIS A 40 4.41 -5.81 4.79
C HIS A 40 2.90 -5.84 5.06
N ILE A 41 2.54 -6.26 6.28
CA ILE A 41 1.16 -6.41 6.72
C ILE A 41 0.40 -5.06 6.77
N ASP A 42 1.11 -3.98 7.08
CA ASP A 42 0.59 -2.62 7.10
C ASP A 42 0.10 -2.15 5.73
N LEU A 43 0.88 -2.45 4.71
CA LEU A 43 0.49 -2.21 3.32
C LEU A 43 -0.67 -3.12 2.92
N ALA A 44 -0.65 -4.38 3.33
CA ALA A 44 -1.63 -5.37 2.93
C ALA A 44 -3.06 -5.01 3.36
N TYR A 45 -3.31 -4.71 4.64
CA TYR A 45 -4.66 -4.36 5.08
C TYR A 45 -5.13 -3.01 4.51
N THR A 46 -4.19 -2.09 4.24
CA THR A 46 -4.51 -0.78 3.67
C THR A 46 -4.93 -0.92 2.22
N ILE A 47 -4.17 -1.71 1.44
CA ILE A 47 -4.50 -2.02 0.05
C ILE A 47 -5.79 -2.84 -0.04
N TYR A 48 -6.00 -3.77 0.89
CA TYR A 48 -7.26 -4.51 0.99
C TYR A 48 -8.46 -3.58 1.16
N TRP A 49 -8.34 -2.54 1.98
CA TRP A 49 -9.35 -1.51 2.12
C TRP A 49 -9.52 -0.69 0.83
N VAL A 50 -8.42 -0.17 0.26
CA VAL A 50 -8.44 0.76 -0.89
C VAL A 50 -8.93 0.10 -2.18
N ALA A 51 -8.38 -1.07 -2.50
CA ALA A 51 -8.70 -1.79 -3.73
C ALA A 51 -9.87 -2.77 -3.54
N GLY A 52 -10.19 -3.14 -2.29
CA GLY A 52 -11.22 -4.11 -1.97
C GLY A 52 -10.77 -5.58 -2.12
N PRO A 53 -11.48 -6.51 -1.47
CA PRO A 53 -11.07 -7.92 -1.34
C PRO A 53 -10.79 -8.63 -2.66
N ARG A 54 -11.61 -8.38 -3.68
CA ARG A 54 -11.51 -9.09 -4.97
C ARG A 54 -10.48 -8.48 -5.92
N SER A 55 -10.17 -7.20 -5.76
CA SER A 55 -9.31 -6.48 -6.71
C SER A 55 -7.93 -6.20 -6.15
N ALA A 56 -7.72 -6.24 -4.83
CA ALA A 56 -6.43 -5.97 -4.18
C ALA A 56 -5.30 -6.82 -4.78
N LYS A 57 -5.49 -8.14 -4.93
CA LYS A 57 -4.47 -9.04 -5.49
C LYS A 57 -4.12 -8.70 -6.94
N LYS A 58 -5.12 -8.28 -7.73
CA LYS A 58 -4.90 -7.82 -9.11
C LYS A 58 -4.22 -6.44 -9.13
N TRP A 59 -4.58 -5.56 -8.20
CA TRP A 59 -4.07 -4.21 -8.12
C TRP A 59 -2.58 -4.19 -7.77
N ILE A 60 -2.12 -5.02 -6.82
CA ILE A 60 -0.70 -5.06 -6.42
C ILE A 60 0.24 -5.51 -7.55
N VAL A 61 -0.25 -6.30 -8.50
CA VAL A 61 0.51 -6.75 -9.68
C VAL A 61 0.26 -5.89 -10.93
N SER A 62 -0.62 -4.90 -10.86
CA SER A 62 -0.94 -4.00 -11.96
C SER A 62 -0.12 -2.72 -11.90
N ASN A 63 0.14 -2.11 -13.05
CA ASN A 63 0.84 -0.83 -13.12
C ASN A 63 -0.08 0.27 -12.58
N VAL A 64 0.37 0.99 -11.54
CA VAL A 64 -0.41 2.06 -10.92
C VAL A 64 0.09 3.41 -11.44
N PRO A 65 -0.73 4.21 -12.16
CA PRO A 65 -0.30 5.50 -12.70
C PRO A 65 0.21 6.47 -11.63
N ALA A 66 -0.36 6.43 -10.43
CA ALA A 66 0.07 7.25 -9.29
C ALA A 66 1.46 6.87 -8.75
N LEU A 67 1.97 5.67 -9.07
CA LEU A 67 3.31 5.20 -8.72
C LEU A 67 4.27 5.30 -9.91
N ASP A 68 4.05 6.22 -10.84
CA ASP A 68 4.78 6.30 -12.12
C ASP A 68 4.70 5.01 -12.96
N GLY A 69 3.60 4.27 -12.85
CA GLY A 69 3.38 3.01 -13.56
C GLY A 69 4.10 1.81 -12.93
N ILE A 70 4.69 1.96 -11.75
CA ILE A 70 5.31 0.87 -10.98
C ILE A 70 4.20 0.01 -10.34
N ARG A 71 4.46 -1.29 -10.21
CA ARG A 71 3.57 -2.22 -9.50
C ARG A 71 3.82 -2.13 -8.00
N PRO A 72 2.78 -2.07 -7.15
CA PRO A 72 2.95 -2.03 -5.70
C PRO A 72 3.85 -3.15 -5.12
N VAL A 73 3.82 -4.36 -5.70
CA VAL A 73 4.73 -5.45 -5.31
C VAL A 73 6.20 -5.19 -5.62
N ASP A 74 6.51 -4.33 -6.60
CA ASP A 74 7.89 -3.95 -6.87
C ASP A 74 8.36 -2.87 -5.88
N CYS A 75 7.43 -2.03 -5.40
CA CYS A 75 7.74 -0.95 -4.46
C CYS A 75 8.29 -1.45 -3.12
N VAL A 76 7.88 -2.63 -2.64
CA VAL A 76 8.31 -3.17 -1.34
C VAL A 76 9.79 -3.59 -1.30
N ASN A 77 10.48 -3.62 -2.45
CA ASN A 77 11.91 -3.92 -2.52
C ASN A 77 12.80 -2.69 -2.34
N ASP A 78 12.22 -1.48 -2.38
CA ASP A 78 12.97 -0.22 -2.30
C ASP A 78 12.33 0.70 -1.23
N PRO A 79 13.06 1.10 -0.18
CA PRO A 79 12.54 1.97 0.87
C PRO A 79 12.00 3.32 0.38
N ALA A 80 12.52 3.89 -0.71
CA ALA A 80 11.99 5.11 -1.30
C ALA A 80 10.63 4.85 -1.97
N LEU A 81 10.51 3.73 -2.70
CA LEU A 81 9.25 3.34 -3.34
C LEU A 81 8.18 2.92 -2.32
N VAL A 82 8.58 2.36 -1.16
CA VAL A 82 7.64 2.13 -0.05
C VAL A 82 7.01 3.44 0.41
N LYS A 83 7.80 4.50 0.59
CA LYS A 83 7.27 5.83 0.97
C LYS A 83 6.33 6.38 -0.10
N ARG A 84 6.69 6.22 -1.37
CA ARG A 84 5.83 6.57 -2.52
C ARG A 84 4.49 5.83 -2.48
N LEU A 85 4.51 4.53 -2.21
CA LEU A 85 3.32 3.69 -2.10
C LEU A 85 2.43 4.13 -0.93
N ARG A 86 3.02 4.39 0.24
CA ARG A 86 2.29 4.87 1.42
C ARG A 86 1.62 6.22 1.16
N GLU A 87 2.35 7.17 0.59
CA GLU A 87 1.80 8.47 0.21
C GLU A 87 0.68 8.33 -0.83
N CYS A 88 0.85 7.46 -1.82
CA CYS A 88 -0.19 7.16 -2.80
C CYS A 88 -1.47 6.64 -2.15
N LEU A 89 -1.36 5.72 -1.18
CA LEU A 89 -2.51 5.14 -0.47
C LEU A 89 -3.22 6.19 0.39
N MET A 90 -2.47 7.04 1.11
CA MET A 90 -3.03 8.11 1.93
C MET A 90 -3.75 9.20 1.11
N ARG A 91 -3.39 9.36 -0.17
CA ARG A 91 -4.01 10.33 -1.09
C ARG A 91 -5.19 9.77 -1.88
N MET A 92 -5.46 8.46 -1.83
CA MET A 92 -6.60 7.92 -2.55
C MET A 92 -7.90 8.40 -1.88
N PRO A 93 -8.83 9.01 -2.64
CA PRO A 93 -10.08 9.49 -2.08
C PRO A 93 -10.92 8.33 -1.57
N ASN A 94 -11.57 8.56 -0.43
CA ASN A 94 -12.57 7.67 0.17
C ASN A 94 -13.95 7.98 -0.43
#